data_AF-A0A7S0KYT5-F1
#
_entry.id   AF-A0A7S0KYT5-F1
#
_cell.length_a   1.000
_cell.length_b   1.000
_cell.length_c   1.000
_cell.angle_alpha   90.00
_cell.angle_beta   90.00
_cell.angle_gamma   90.00
#
_symmetry.space_group_name_H-M   'P 1'
#
loop_
_entity.id
_entity.type
_entity.pdbx_description
1 polymer ?
#
loop_
_entity_poly.entity_id
_entity_poly.type
_entity_poly.pdbx_seq_one_letter_code
_entity_poly.pdbx_strand_id
1 'polypeptide(L)'
;EAYPALRPAIASLWARGGLPALYCSWDVTVVAGFLLGGSGFGVNEFLRRYLGALGGPQAQAQYSLQIAIGAALGSVIVTCLVTTPFEVLRLRAIEEASADARDADPGAGAGAGAGAG
;
A
#
# COMPACT_ATOMS: atom_id res chain seq x y z
N GLU A 1 -10.66 -18.58 15.38
CA GLU A 1 -11.06 -17.25 14.85
C GLU A 1 -9.94 -16.71 13.99
N ALA A 2 -10.25 -16.23 12.77
CA ALA A 2 -9.24 -15.60 11.92
C ALA A 2 -8.97 -14.17 12.41
N TYR A 3 -7.69 -13.85 12.63
CA TYR A 3 -7.18 -12.52 13.02
C TYR A 3 -7.65 -11.99 14.39
N PRO A 4 -7.29 -12.64 15.51
CA PRO A 4 -7.63 -12.17 16.87
C PRO A 4 -7.12 -10.76 17.19
N ALA A 5 -6.09 -10.27 16.49
CA ALA A 5 -5.52 -8.94 16.69
C ALA A 5 -6.28 -7.80 15.98
N LEU A 6 -7.22 -8.10 15.07
CA LEU A 6 -7.88 -7.07 14.27
C LEU A 6 -8.87 -6.22 15.09
N ARG A 7 -9.73 -6.89 15.87
CA ARG A 7 -10.71 -6.21 16.75
C ARG A 7 -10.05 -5.24 17.73
N PRO A 8 -9.01 -5.63 18.49
CA PRO A 8 -8.34 -4.69 19.40
C PRO A 8 -7.61 -3.57 18.64
N ALA A 9 -7.08 -3.80 17.43
CA ALA A 9 -6.47 -2.75 16.62
C ALA A 9 -7.47 -1.71 16.11
N ILE A 10 -8.66 -2.13 15.68
CA ILE A 10 -9.74 -1.20 15.28
C ILE A 10 -10.23 -0.40 16.49
N ALA A 11 -10.46 -1.08 17.63
CA ALA A 11 -10.91 -0.42 18.85
C ALA A 11 -9.89 0.61 19.35
N SER A 12 -8.58 0.30 19.28
CA SER A 12 -7.53 1.23 19.69
C SER A 12 -7.44 2.45 18.77
N LEU A 13 -7.52 2.28 17.44
CA LEU A 13 -7.54 3.40 16.50
C LEU A 13 -8.79 4.26 16.68
N TRP A 14 -9.95 3.64 16.85
CA TRP A 14 -11.21 4.36 17.11
C TRP A 14 -11.15 5.19 18.39
N ALA A 15 -10.58 4.65 19.47
CA ALA A 15 -10.42 5.38 20.72
C ALA A 15 -9.48 6.60 20.60
N ARG A 16 -8.50 6.57 19.69
CA ARG A 16 -7.51 7.65 19.50
C ARG A 16 -8.03 8.83 18.68
N GLY A 17 -8.98 8.61 17.77
CA GLY A 17 -9.46 9.69 16.90
C GLY A 17 -10.66 9.36 16.02
N GLY A 18 -11.42 8.31 16.34
CA GLY A 18 -12.63 7.92 15.63
C GLY A 18 -12.40 7.58 14.15
N LEU A 19 -13.33 8.04 13.30
CA LEU A 19 -13.30 7.79 11.86
C LEU A 19 -12.05 8.35 11.15
N PRO A 20 -11.60 9.61 11.39
CA PRO A 20 -10.38 10.13 10.78
C PRO A 20 -9.13 9.28 11.08
N ALA A 21 -9.01 8.72 12.28
CA ALA A 21 -7.89 7.85 12.63
C ALA A 21 -7.91 6.52 11.87
N LEU A 22 -9.09 5.95 11.58
CA LEU A 22 -9.23 4.75 10.76
C LEU A 22 -8.94 4.98 9.28
N TYR A 23 -9.27 6.16 8.77
CA TYR A 23 -9.10 6.54 7.36
C TYR A 23 -7.94 7.52 7.16
N CYS A 24 -6.93 7.46 8.03
CA CYS A 24 -5.72 8.24 7.87
C CYS A 24 -5.08 7.92 6.50
N SER A 25 -4.71 8.97 5.75
CA SER A 25 -4.07 8.86 4.43
C SER A 25 -4.93 8.19 3.34
N TRP A 26 -6.28 8.23 3.46
CA TRP A 26 -7.16 7.58 2.49
C TRP A 26 -6.98 8.11 1.07
N ASP A 27 -6.77 9.41 0.93
CA ASP A 27 -6.59 10.14 -0.33
C ASP A 27 -5.37 9.63 -1.09
N VAL A 28 -4.21 9.59 -0.42
CA VAL A 28 -2.98 9.05 -0.98
C VAL A 28 -3.14 7.56 -1.29
N THR A 29 -3.85 6.81 -0.44
CA THR A 29 -4.13 5.38 -0.66
C THR A 29 -4.96 5.15 -1.91
N VAL A 30 -5.97 5.98 -2.15
CA VAL A 30 -6.82 5.86 -3.34
C VAL A 30 -6.05 6.20 -4.60
N VAL A 31 -5.23 7.26 -4.58
CA VAL A 31 -4.37 7.60 -5.73
C VAL A 31 -3.38 6.48 -6.01
N ALA A 32 -2.70 5.95 -4.97
CA ALA A 32 -1.79 4.82 -5.11
C ALA A 32 -2.51 3.57 -5.66
N GLY A 33 -3.71 3.26 -5.17
CA GLY A 33 -4.52 2.14 -5.65
C GLY A 33 -4.98 2.29 -7.09
N PHE A 34 -5.38 3.50 -7.50
CA PHE A 34 -5.74 3.80 -8.88
C PHE A 34 -4.53 3.62 -9.81
N LEU A 35 -3.37 4.15 -9.44
CA LEU A 35 -2.13 3.99 -10.20
C LEU A 35 -1.70 2.52 -10.26
N LEU A 36 -1.74 1.80 -9.14
CA LEU A 36 -1.42 0.38 -9.05
C LEU A 36 -2.26 -0.46 -10.02
N GLY A 37 -3.58 -0.26 -10.02
CA GLY A 37 -4.48 -0.95 -10.93
C GLY A 37 -4.29 -0.52 -12.39
N GLY A 38 -4.23 0.79 -12.62
CA GLY A 38 -4.13 1.39 -13.95
C GLY A 38 -2.83 1.04 -14.67
N SER A 39 -1.67 1.24 -14.02
CA SER A 39 -0.38 0.87 -14.58
C SER A 39 -0.20 -0.65 -14.63
N GLY A 40 -0.60 -1.36 -13.56
CA GLY A 40 -0.44 -2.81 -13.47
C GLY A 40 -1.15 -3.54 -14.61
N PHE A 41 -2.42 -3.19 -14.87
CA PHE A 41 -3.17 -3.75 -15.98
C PHE A 41 -2.74 -3.15 -17.32
N GLY A 42 -2.70 -1.82 -17.43
CA GLY A 42 -2.49 -1.11 -18.69
C GLY A 42 -1.12 -1.40 -19.31
N VAL A 43 -0.06 -1.32 -18.51
CA VAL A 43 1.32 -1.60 -18.97
C VAL A 43 1.49 -3.07 -19.28
N ASN A 44 0.90 -3.97 -18.49
CA ASN A 44 0.95 -5.41 -18.77
C ASN A 44 0.29 -5.75 -20.11
N GLU A 45 -0.90 -5.22 -20.37
CA GLU A 45 -1.60 -5.48 -21.62
C GLU A 45 -0.86 -4.86 -22.82
N PHE A 46 -0.33 -3.64 -22.66
CA PHE A 46 0.52 -3.02 -23.66
C PHE A 46 1.74 -3.89 -23.99
N LEU A 47 2.49 -4.33 -22.97
CA LEU A 47 3.67 -5.17 -23.14
C LEU A 47 3.33 -6.54 -23.74
N ARG A 48 2.22 -7.17 -23.34
CA ARG A 48 1.76 -8.45 -23.93
C ARG A 48 1.53 -8.31 -25.43
N ARG A 49 0.83 -7.25 -25.85
CA ARG A 49 0.56 -6.97 -27.27
C ARG A 49 1.84 -6.64 -28.02
N TYR A 50 2.70 -5.82 -27.42
CA TYR A 50 3.96 -5.40 -28.02
C TYR A 50 4.91 -6.58 -28.24
N LEU A 51 5.14 -7.39 -27.21
CA LEU A 51 5.98 -8.60 -27.28
C LEU A 51 5.37 -9.66 -28.22
N GLY A 52 4.05 -9.82 -28.20
CA GLY A 52 3.34 -10.70 -29.14
C GLY A 52 3.51 -10.27 -30.60
N ALA A 53 3.39 -8.97 -30.88
CA ALA A 53 3.59 -8.43 -32.22
C ALA A 53 5.06 -8.57 -32.69
N LEU A 54 6.02 -8.37 -31.79
CA LEU A 54 7.46 -8.55 -32.05
C LEU A 54 7.83 -9.99 -32.41
N GLY A 55 7.27 -10.97 -31.69
CA GLY A 55 7.53 -12.39 -31.95
C GLY A 55 6.78 -12.95 -33.17
N GLY A 56 5.74 -12.25 -33.63
CA GLY A 56 4.86 -12.70 -34.70
C GLY A 56 3.98 -13.90 -34.32
N PRO A 57 3.14 -14.39 -35.24
CA PRO A 57 2.10 -15.38 -34.94
C PRO A 57 2.63 -16.72 -34.42
N GLN A 58 3.81 -17.16 -34.91
CA GLN A 58 4.42 -18.41 -34.46
C GLN A 58 4.93 -18.33 -33.03
N ALA A 59 5.65 -17.27 -32.67
CA ALA A 59 6.14 -17.10 -31.30
C ALA A 59 4.98 -16.94 -30.32
N GLN A 60 3.87 -16.32 -30.75
CA GLN A 60 2.68 -16.20 -29.92
C GLN A 60 2.02 -17.56 -29.64
N ALA A 61 2.06 -18.50 -30.60
CA ALA A 61 1.55 -19.85 -30.41
C ALA A 61 2.47 -20.72 -29.52
N GLN A 62 3.79 -20.62 -29.70
CA GLN A 62 4.77 -21.46 -29.00
C GLN A 62 5.23 -20.91 -27.65
N TYR A 63 5.24 -19.59 -27.46
CA TYR A 63 5.82 -18.91 -26.30
C TYR A 63 4.85 -17.98 -25.57
N SER A 64 3.54 -18.26 -25.63
CA SER A 64 2.50 -17.45 -25.00
C SER A 64 2.72 -17.21 -23.50
N LEU A 65 3.20 -18.24 -22.78
CA LEU A 65 3.50 -18.15 -21.35
C LEU A 65 4.68 -17.21 -21.08
N GLN A 66 5.78 -17.34 -21.83
CA GLN A 66 6.98 -16.53 -21.66
C GLN A 66 6.68 -15.06 -21.98
N ILE A 67 5.88 -14.80 -23.03
CA ILE A 67 5.40 -13.46 -23.36
C ILE A 67 4.59 -12.87 -22.21
N ALA A 68 3.68 -13.67 -21.62
CA ALA A 68 2.87 -13.24 -20.50
C ALA A 68 3.71 -12.92 -19.25
N ILE A 69 4.69 -13.77 -18.92
CA ILE A 69 5.60 -13.57 -17.79
C ILE A 69 6.46 -12.32 -18.02
N GLY A 70 7.05 -12.17 -19.21
CA GLY A 70 7.87 -11.01 -19.54
C GLY A 70 7.09 -9.69 -19.44
N ALA A 71 5.86 -9.67 -19.95
CA ALA A 71 4.97 -8.52 -19.83
C ALA A 71 4.58 -8.22 -18.39
N ALA A 72 4.28 -9.26 -17.58
CA ALA A 72 3.92 -9.09 -16.18
C ALA A 72 5.10 -8.52 -15.37
N LEU A 73 6.32 -9.05 -15.55
CA LEU A 73 7.52 -8.56 -14.89
C LEU A 73 7.81 -7.10 -15.27
N GLY A 74 7.75 -6.77 -16.55
CA GLY A 74 7.93 -5.40 -17.02
C GLY A 74 6.87 -4.45 -16.44
N SER A 75 5.61 -4.88 -16.39
CA SER A 75 4.52 -4.11 -15.80
C SER A 75 4.71 -3.87 -14.30
N VAL A 76 5.15 -4.88 -13.55
CA VAL A 76 5.43 -4.75 -12.11
C VAL A 76 6.51 -3.70 -11.87
N ILE A 77 7.61 -3.72 -12.63
CA ILE A 77 8.69 -2.71 -12.50
C ILE A 77 8.12 -1.30 -12.70
N VAL A 78 7.39 -1.07 -13.80
CA VAL A 78 6.80 0.25 -14.08
C VAL A 78 5.82 0.65 -13.00
N THR A 79 4.97 -0.28 -12.57
CA THR A 79 3.98 -0.03 -11.53
C THR A 79 4.63 0.34 -10.20
N CYS A 80 5.67 -0.38 -9.77
CA CYS A 80 6.45 -0.03 -8.59
C CYS A 80 7.04 1.38 -8.71
N LEU A 81 7.63 1.74 -9.86
CA LEU A 81 8.20 3.08 -10.04
C LEU A 81 7.14 4.19 -9.92
N VAL A 82 5.94 3.96 -10.46
CA VAL A 82 4.85 4.94 -10.42
C VAL A 82 4.21 5.05 -9.04
N THR A 83 4.06 3.93 -8.32
CA THR A 83 3.34 3.91 -7.02
C THR A 83 4.24 4.20 -5.81
N THR A 84 5.54 3.89 -5.88
CA THR A 84 6.50 4.10 -4.78
C THR A 84 6.43 5.48 -4.12
N PRO A 85 6.41 6.63 -4.85
CA PRO A 85 6.34 7.93 -4.18
C PRO A 85 5.07 8.10 -3.34
N PHE A 86 3.93 7.55 -3.77
CA PHE A 86 2.68 7.61 -3.03
C PHE A 86 2.68 6.69 -1.82
N GLU A 87 3.30 5.52 -1.92
CA GLU A 87 3.49 4.64 -0.76
C GLU A 87 4.37 5.32 0.31
N VAL A 88 5.41 6.05 -0.09
CA VAL A 88 6.22 6.86 0.84
C VAL A 88 5.38 7.94 1.52
N LEU A 89 4.58 8.69 0.75
CA LEU A 89 3.69 9.72 1.30
C LEU A 89 2.67 9.11 2.27
N ARG A 90 2.10 7.96 1.95
CA ARG A 90 1.15 7.24 2.84
C ARG A 90 1.82 6.86 4.16
N LEU A 91 3.03 6.33 4.12
CA LEU A 91 3.76 5.96 5.33
C LEU A 91 4.08 7.18 6.20
N ARG A 92 4.53 8.28 5.59
CA ARG A 92 4.82 9.54 6.31
C ARG A 92 3.59 10.12 6.99
N ALA A 93 2.47 10.18 6.28
CA ALA A 93 1.22 10.70 6.85
C ALA A 93 0.70 9.83 8.01
N ILE A 94 0.88 8.50 7.94
CA ILE A 94 0.57 7.59 9.05
C ILE A 94 1.52 7.78 10.24
N GLU A 95 2.82 7.98 9.97
CA GLU A 95 3.84 8.24 11.00
C GLU A 95 3.55 9.55 11.76
N GLU A 96 3.26 10.63 11.05
CA GLU A 96 2.93 11.95 11.61
C GLU A 96 1.66 11.87 12.47
N ALA A 97 0.58 11.28 11.94
CA ALA A 97 -0.65 11.09 12.70
C ALA A 97 -0.45 10.23 13.96
N SER A 98 0.50 9.28 13.91
CA SER A 98 0.84 8.45 15.06
C SER A 98 1.65 9.19 16.13
N ALA A 99 2.48 10.16 15.72
CA ALA A 99 3.26 11.01 16.60
C ALA A 99 2.39 12.06 17.29
N ASP A 100 1.52 12.76 16.55
CA ASP A 100 0.57 13.73 17.11
C ASP A 100 -0.33 13.09 18.18
N ALA A 101 -0.77 11.85 17.92
CA ALA A 101 -1.58 11.09 18.86
C ALA A 101 -0.80 10.58 20.09
N ARG A 102 0.54 10.66 20.13
CA ARG A 102 1.35 10.42 21.34
C ARG A 102 1.54 11.70 22.13
N ASP A 103 1.76 12.82 21.46
CA ASP A 103 2.00 14.11 22.11
C ASP A 103 0.71 14.71 22.70
N ALA A 104 -0.45 14.36 22.14
CA ALA A 104 -1.76 14.71 22.69
C ALA A 104 -2.15 13.94 23.98
N ASP A 105 -1.36 12.95 24.42
CA ASP A 105 -1.51 12.24 25.69
C ASP A 105 -0.31 12.46 26.62
N PRO A 106 -0.22 13.61 27.32
CA PRO A 106 0.86 13.87 28.28
C PRO A 106 0.74 13.03 29.58
N GLY A 107 -0.35 12.27 29.76
CA GLY A 107 -0.70 11.61 31.02
C GLY A 107 -0.02 10.26 31.26
N ALA A 108 0.54 9.63 30.24
CA ALA A 108 1.12 8.28 30.37
C ALA A 108 2.52 8.25 31.02
N GLY A 109 3.19 9.40 31.18
CA GLY A 109 4.56 9.49 31.71
C GLY A 109 4.69 9.72 33.22
N ALA A 110 3.62 10.08 33.92
CA ALA A 110 3.70 10.56 35.32
C ALA A 110 3.39 9.49 36.39
N GLY A 111 3.24 8.22 36.01
CA GLY A 111 2.76 7.15 36.91
C GLY A 111 3.81 6.25 37.57
N ALA A 112 5.12 6.48 37.38
CA ALA A 112 6.17 5.54 37.81
C ALA A 112 7.01 6.01 39.03
N GLY A 113 6.55 7.01 39.80
CA GLY A 113 7.40 7.67 40.81
C GLY A 113 6.74 8.07 42.13
N ALA A 114 5.67 7.40 42.59
CA ALA A 114 5.10 7.67 43.90
C ALA A 114 4.57 6.39 44.56
N GLY A 115 5.46 5.68 45.25
CA GLY A 115 5.13 4.43 45.94
C GLY A 115 6.30 3.85 46.73
N ALA A 116 6.98 4.68 47.52
CA ALA A 116 7.89 4.22 48.56
C ALA A 116 7.93 5.28 49.68
N GLY A 117 7.09 5.06 50.69
CA GLY A 117 6.99 5.85 51.92
C GLY A 117 6.16 5.07 52.93
#